data_AF-A0A2H0N4Z6-F1
#
_entry.id   AF-A0A2H0N4Z6-F1
#
_cell.length_a   1.000
_cell.length_b   1.000
_cell.length_c   1.000
_cell.angle_alpha   90.00
_cell.angle_beta   90.00
_cell.angle_gamma   90.00
#
_symmetry.space_group_name_H-M   'P 1'
#
loop_
_entity.id
_entity.type
_entity.pdbx_description
1 polymer ?
#
loop_
_entity_poly.entity_id
_entity_poly.type
_entity_poly.pdbx_seq_one_letter_code
_entity_poly.pdbx_strand_id
1 'polypeptide(L)'
;MKNVKILSVLFIISLTIIPNVTHAVTCRPSYDDDSYCKAHGYQLTGNDGCTAGTCIFPDGSSCLSTDFYDGNCGREFKKELACTENGERVPSYRECCDGQKLFHIGPGGFATWRTCESNFIYYSTKLLRAWPLILVTTFLLCIPFIIYKVKKKNKKKFGKYQL
;
A
#
# COMPACT_ATOMS: atom_id res chain seq x y z
N MET A 1 -13.26 -40.57 18.24
CA MET A 1 -11.97 -40.00 17.84
C MET A 1 -11.66 -40.17 16.34
N LYS A 2 -12.67 -40.34 15.45
CA LYS A 2 -12.43 -40.52 14.00
C LYS A 2 -12.41 -39.20 13.19
N ASN A 3 -12.94 -38.10 13.74
CA ASN A 3 -13.14 -36.85 12.98
C ASN A 3 -11.92 -35.91 12.97
N VAL A 4 -10.84 -36.22 13.70
CA VAL A 4 -9.64 -35.37 13.77
C VAL A 4 -8.69 -35.63 12.60
N LYS A 5 -8.69 -36.85 12.04
CA LYS A 5 -7.80 -37.22 10.93
C LYS A 5 -8.20 -36.58 9.60
N ILE A 6 -9.48 -36.24 9.40
CA ILE A 6 -9.98 -35.65 8.15
C ILE A 6 -9.58 -34.17 8.00
N LEU A 7 -9.48 -33.42 9.11
CA LEU A 7 -9.04 -32.02 9.07
C LEU A 7 -7.55 -31.87 8.70
N SER A 8 -6.73 -32.86 9.07
CA SER A 8 -5.28 -32.84 8.82
C SER A 8 -4.94 -32.97 7.33
N VAL A 9 -5.75 -33.70 6.57
CA VAL A 9 -5.47 -33.96 5.14
C VAL A 9 -5.89 -32.78 4.27
N LEU A 10 -6.97 -32.07 4.64
CA LEU A 10 -7.42 -30.89 3.91
C LEU A 10 -6.45 -29.70 4.04
N PHE A 11 -5.68 -29.62 5.13
CA PHE A 11 -4.69 -28.56 5.34
C PHE A 11 -3.41 -28.75 4.50
N ILE A 12 -3.11 -30.00 4.09
CA ILE A 12 -1.91 -30.31 3.30
C ILE A 12 -2.18 -30.06 1.80
N ILE A 13 -3.41 -30.33 1.32
CA ILE A 13 -3.79 -30.12 -0.09
C ILE A 13 -3.85 -28.63 -0.47
N SER A 14 -4.10 -27.73 0.50
CA SER A 14 -4.08 -26.28 0.24
C SER A 14 -2.68 -25.68 0.02
N LEU A 15 -1.61 -26.38 0.39
CA LEU A 15 -0.24 -25.86 0.32
C LEU A 15 0.48 -26.16 -1.01
N THR A 16 -0.04 -27.06 -1.85
CA THR A 16 0.64 -27.49 -3.08
C THR A 16 0.15 -26.80 -4.36
N ILE A 17 -0.82 -25.89 -4.28
CA ILE A 17 -1.28 -25.08 -5.42
C ILE A 17 -0.72 -23.66 -5.25
N ILE A 18 0.60 -23.52 -5.29
CA ILE A 18 1.21 -22.21 -5.51
C ILE A 18 1.39 -22.11 -7.03
N PRO A 19 0.56 -21.32 -7.75
CA PRO A 19 0.77 -21.13 -9.18
C PRO A 19 2.15 -20.50 -9.38
N ASN A 20 2.92 -21.03 -10.33
CA ASN A 20 4.14 -20.38 -10.82
C ASN A 20 3.74 -19.01 -11.37
N VAL A 21 3.93 -17.98 -10.55
CA VAL A 21 3.68 -16.60 -10.94
C VAL A 21 4.82 -16.22 -11.88
N THR A 22 4.60 -16.38 -13.18
CA THR A 22 5.43 -15.70 -14.16
C THR A 22 5.21 -14.21 -13.97
N HIS A 23 6.20 -13.53 -13.39
CA HIS A 23 6.19 -12.08 -13.26
C HIS A 23 6.26 -11.49 -14.67
N ALA A 24 5.11 -11.16 -15.24
CA ALA A 24 5.07 -10.26 -16.38
C ALA A 24 5.73 -8.96 -15.94
N VAL A 25 6.82 -8.57 -16.61
CA VAL A 25 7.40 -7.24 -16.47
C VAL A 25 6.36 -6.28 -17.03
N THR A 26 5.50 -5.81 -16.14
CA THR A 26 4.56 -4.74 -16.48
C THR A 26 5.38 -3.47 -16.52
N CYS A 27 5.37 -2.79 -17.67
CA CYS A 27 5.96 -1.47 -17.78
C CYS A 27 5.40 -0.57 -16.68
N ARG A 28 6.26 0.19 -16.01
CA ARG A 28 5.86 1.08 -14.92
C ARG A 28 5.33 2.38 -15.56
N PRO A 29 4.01 2.62 -15.59
CA PRO A 29 3.37 3.58 -16.49
C PRO A 29 3.63 5.06 -16.15
N SER A 30 4.50 5.35 -15.19
CA SER A 30 4.84 6.71 -14.81
C SER A 30 6.14 6.68 -14.01
N TYR A 31 7.22 7.10 -14.66
CA TYR A 31 8.44 7.45 -13.96
C TYR A 31 8.31 8.85 -13.34
N ASP A 32 8.99 9.07 -12.22
CA ASP A 32 8.95 10.37 -11.52
C ASP A 32 9.59 11.49 -12.37
N ASP A 33 10.50 11.15 -13.27
CA ASP A 33 11.20 12.04 -14.21
C ASP A 33 10.25 12.69 -15.25
N ASP A 34 9.31 11.93 -15.80
CA ASP A 34 8.30 12.39 -16.75
C ASP A 34 7.34 13.37 -16.06
N SER A 35 7.01 13.07 -14.81
CA SER A 35 6.20 13.94 -13.97
C SER A 35 6.96 15.21 -13.58
N TYR A 36 8.27 15.09 -13.33
CA TYR A 36 9.15 16.23 -13.06
C TYR A 36 9.18 17.19 -14.24
N CYS A 37 9.36 16.67 -15.46
CA CYS A 37 9.29 17.44 -16.69
C CYS A 37 8.04 18.31 -16.80
N LYS A 38 6.87 17.68 -16.60
CA LYS A 38 5.56 18.35 -16.61
C LYS A 38 5.41 19.34 -15.46
N ALA A 39 5.97 19.03 -14.29
CA ALA A 39 5.92 19.93 -13.13
C ALA A 39 6.67 21.24 -13.36
N HIS A 40 7.71 21.26 -14.21
CA HIS A 40 8.38 22.48 -14.65
C HIS A 40 7.64 23.22 -15.78
N GLY A 41 6.50 22.69 -16.22
CA GLY A 41 5.67 23.28 -17.28
C GLY A 41 6.15 22.95 -18.70
N TYR A 42 6.99 21.92 -18.86
CA TYR A 42 7.51 21.53 -20.17
C TYR A 42 6.65 20.45 -20.83
N GLN A 43 6.72 20.38 -22.16
CA GLN A 43 5.98 19.38 -22.92
C GLN A 43 6.76 18.05 -22.90
N LEU A 44 6.04 16.96 -22.68
CA LEU A 44 6.60 15.60 -22.71
C LEU A 44 6.13 14.88 -23.98
N THR A 45 7.05 14.29 -24.73
CA THR A 45 6.77 13.48 -25.93
C THR A 45 7.45 12.11 -25.86
N GLY A 46 7.03 11.17 -26.71
CA GLY A 46 7.71 9.86 -26.85
C GLY A 46 7.56 8.89 -25.67
N ASN A 47 6.74 9.21 -24.67
CA ASN A 47 6.48 8.32 -23.54
C ASN A 47 5.42 7.27 -23.91
N ASP A 48 5.82 6.00 -23.94
CA ASP A 48 4.97 4.83 -24.18
C ASP A 48 4.63 4.05 -22.88
N GLY A 49 5.00 4.59 -21.73
CA GLY A 49 4.86 3.97 -20.41
C GLY A 49 5.93 2.92 -20.09
N CYS A 50 6.78 2.57 -21.05
CA CYS A 50 7.89 1.62 -20.89
C CYS A 50 9.25 2.32 -20.98
N THR A 51 9.32 3.47 -21.66
CA THR A 51 10.52 4.26 -21.91
C THR A 51 10.38 5.67 -21.34
N ALA A 52 11.51 6.25 -20.96
CA ALA A 52 11.55 7.64 -20.50
C ALA A 52 11.11 8.58 -21.63
N GLY A 53 10.23 9.53 -21.32
CA GLY A 53 9.81 10.53 -22.28
C GLY A 53 10.93 11.53 -22.61
N THR A 54 10.67 12.39 -23.58
CA THR A 54 11.54 13.52 -23.96
C THR A 54 10.87 14.83 -23.56
N CYS A 55 11.56 15.63 -22.76
CA CYS A 55 11.18 17.00 -22.41
C CYS A 55 11.52 17.95 -23.53
N ILE A 56 10.56 18.77 -23.96
CA ILE A 56 10.75 19.86 -24.92
C ILE A 56 10.67 21.18 -24.18
N PHE A 57 11.74 21.97 -24.26
CA PHE A 57 11.87 23.26 -23.59
C PHE A 57 11.37 24.42 -24.46
N PRO A 58 11.16 25.63 -23.89
CA PRO A 58 10.60 26.77 -24.62
C PRO A 58 11.47 27.28 -25.78
N ASP A 59 12.77 27.01 -25.76
CA ASP A 59 13.69 27.35 -26.84
C ASP A 59 13.69 26.31 -27.99
N GLY A 60 12.92 25.23 -27.84
CA GLY A 60 12.84 24.12 -28.78
C GLY A 60 13.90 23.03 -28.56
N SER A 61 14.84 23.22 -27.63
CA SER A 61 15.78 22.16 -27.25
C SER A 61 15.06 21.05 -26.46
N SER A 62 15.67 19.87 -26.39
CA SER A 62 15.03 18.71 -25.77
C SER A 62 16.03 17.79 -25.07
N CYS A 63 15.61 17.20 -23.95
CA CYS A 63 16.36 16.21 -23.17
C CYS A 63 15.49 15.00 -22.86
N LEU A 64 16.09 13.83 -22.63
CA LEU A 64 15.39 12.73 -21.96
C LEU A 64 14.93 13.20 -20.58
N SER A 65 13.73 12.79 -20.17
CA SER A 65 13.16 13.18 -18.89
C SER A 65 14.05 12.75 -17.72
N THR A 66 14.63 11.54 -17.80
CA THR A 66 15.65 11.04 -16.86
C THR A 66 16.85 11.98 -16.74
N ASP A 67 17.40 12.43 -17.87
CA ASP A 67 18.60 13.28 -17.88
C ASP A 67 18.31 14.68 -17.35
N PHE A 68 17.11 15.21 -17.63
CA PHE A 68 16.67 16.47 -17.06
C PHE A 68 16.39 16.36 -15.55
N TYR A 69 15.80 15.25 -15.11
CA TYR A 69 15.55 14.95 -13.71
C TYR A 69 16.84 14.86 -12.89
N ASP A 70 17.83 14.13 -13.41
CA ASP A 70 19.15 13.98 -12.79
C ASP A 70 20.02 15.25 -12.90
N GLY A 71 19.64 16.20 -13.76
CA GLY A 71 20.40 17.41 -14.04
C GLY A 71 21.62 17.19 -14.92
N ASN A 72 21.67 16.09 -15.67
CA ASN A 72 22.69 15.82 -16.69
C ASN A 72 22.44 16.65 -17.97
N CYS A 73 21.21 17.09 -18.19
CA CYS A 73 20.78 17.86 -19.36
C CYS A 73 19.81 18.99 -18.96
N GLY A 74 19.80 20.11 -19.70
CA GLY A 74 18.82 21.20 -19.52
C GLY A 74 18.84 21.91 -18.15
N ARG A 75 19.99 21.99 -17.48
CA ARG A 75 20.11 22.57 -16.12
C ARG A 75 19.63 24.02 -16.04
N GLU A 76 19.85 24.78 -17.11
CA GLU A 76 19.38 26.15 -17.30
C GLU A 76 17.85 26.29 -17.30
N PHE A 77 17.13 25.19 -17.58
CA PHE A 77 15.67 25.13 -17.53
C PHE A 77 15.14 24.65 -16.18
N LYS A 78 15.99 24.36 -15.19
CA LYS A 78 15.53 23.98 -13.86
C LYS A 78 14.97 25.20 -13.12
N LYS A 79 13.69 25.17 -12.79
CA LYS A 79 13.00 26.20 -11.99
C LYS A 79 12.76 25.72 -10.56
N GLU A 80 12.54 26.66 -9.65
CA GLU A 80 12.07 26.29 -8.32
C GLU A 80 10.62 25.81 -8.41
N LEU A 81 10.37 24.60 -7.92
CA LEU A 81 9.03 24.03 -7.88
C LEU A 81 8.35 24.42 -6.58
N ALA A 82 7.05 24.70 -6.65
CA ALA A 82 6.25 24.91 -5.45
C ALA A 82 6.32 23.68 -4.53
N CYS A 83 6.40 23.94 -3.23
CA CYS A 83 6.36 22.91 -2.21
C CYS A 83 5.00 22.18 -2.20
N THR A 84 4.97 20.98 -1.64
CA THR A 84 3.75 20.20 -1.46
C THR A 84 3.12 20.50 -0.10
N GLU A 85 1.81 20.75 -0.12
CA GLU A 85 1.02 21.04 1.08
C GLU A 85 0.83 19.80 1.96
N ASN A 86 0.41 20.04 3.20
CA ASN A 86 0.29 18.99 4.18
C ASN A 86 -0.81 17.96 3.82
N GLY A 87 -0.52 16.67 3.98
CA GLY A 87 -1.45 15.56 3.71
C GLY A 87 -1.49 15.09 2.25
N GLU A 88 -0.84 15.81 1.32
CA GLU A 88 -0.71 15.37 -0.06
C GLU A 88 0.44 14.38 -0.26
N ARG A 89 0.37 13.61 -1.35
CA ARG A 89 1.47 12.75 -1.79
C ARG A 89 2.57 13.61 -2.38
N VAL A 90 3.79 13.43 -1.88
CA VAL A 90 4.96 14.19 -2.31
C VAL A 90 5.70 13.41 -3.39
N PRO A 91 5.77 13.92 -4.62
CA PRO A 91 6.66 13.38 -5.64
C PRO A 91 8.12 13.45 -5.18
N SER A 92 8.99 12.64 -5.79
CA SER A 92 10.39 12.55 -5.38
C SER A 92 11.20 13.83 -5.50
N TYR A 93 10.77 14.70 -6.40
CA TYR A 93 11.40 15.96 -6.74
C TYR A 93 10.79 17.19 -6.05
N ARG A 94 9.82 17.01 -5.15
CA ARG A 94 9.25 18.11 -4.37
C ARG A 94 9.57 17.96 -2.90
N GLU A 95 9.60 19.10 -2.22
CA GLU A 95 9.77 19.20 -0.78
C GLU A 95 8.46 19.64 -0.12
N CYS A 96 8.34 19.39 1.17
CA CYS A 96 7.20 19.84 1.95
C CYS A 96 7.31 21.32 2.30
N CYS A 97 6.18 22.01 2.31
CA CYS A 97 6.12 23.38 2.78
C CYS A 97 6.52 23.48 4.27
N ASP A 98 6.98 24.67 4.70
CA ASP A 98 7.33 24.99 6.09
C ASP A 98 8.42 24.11 6.73
N GLY A 99 9.28 23.48 5.92
CA GLY A 99 10.37 22.63 6.41
C GLY A 99 9.89 21.34 7.09
N GLN A 100 8.66 20.90 6.81
CA GLN A 100 8.13 19.64 7.33
C GLN A 100 8.93 18.44 6.81
N LYS A 101 8.98 17.37 7.61
CA LYS A 101 9.71 16.15 7.26
C LYS A 101 8.88 15.29 6.31
N LEU A 102 9.57 14.64 5.37
CA LEU A 102 8.98 13.61 4.51
C LEU A 102 8.71 12.35 5.33
N PHE A 103 7.44 11.92 5.34
CA PHE A 103 7.06 10.67 5.99
C PHE A 103 6.90 9.56 4.94
N HIS A 104 7.54 8.42 5.19
CA HIS A 104 7.48 7.25 4.34
C HIS A 104 6.38 6.30 4.83
N ILE A 105 5.36 6.06 3.99
CA ILE A 105 4.24 5.18 4.33
C ILE A 105 4.51 3.79 3.74
N GLY A 106 4.80 2.80 4.60
CA GLY A 106 4.90 1.39 4.21
C GLY A 106 5.63 0.51 5.24
N PRO A 107 5.31 -0.79 5.34
CA PRO A 107 6.04 -1.73 6.17
C PRO A 107 7.39 -2.11 5.53
N GLY A 108 8.49 -1.91 6.26
CA GLY A 108 9.84 -2.18 5.76
C GLY A 108 10.30 -1.17 4.71
N GLY A 109 11.59 -1.16 4.34
CA GLY A 109 12.23 -0.16 3.46
C GLY A 109 11.69 -0.03 2.02
N PHE A 110 10.49 -0.53 1.72
CA PHE A 110 9.75 -0.44 0.47
C PHE A 110 8.57 0.53 0.59
N ALA A 111 8.76 1.69 1.22
CA ALA A 111 7.74 2.73 1.25
C ALA A 111 7.47 3.20 -0.19
N THR A 112 6.29 2.86 -0.70
CA THR A 112 5.91 3.13 -2.09
C THR A 112 5.61 4.60 -2.31
N TRP A 113 5.22 5.34 -1.26
CA TRP A 113 4.81 6.74 -1.36
C TRP A 113 5.33 7.57 -0.16
N ARG A 114 5.56 8.86 -0.42
CA ARG A 114 5.91 9.87 0.58
C ARG A 114 4.75 10.85 0.75
N THR A 115 4.54 11.35 1.95
CA THR A 115 3.58 12.41 2.25
C THR A 115 4.23 13.48 3.13
N CYS A 116 3.76 14.71 3.04
CA CYS A 116 4.09 15.72 4.04
C CYS A 116 3.39 15.38 5.35
N GLU A 117 4.16 15.41 6.45
CA GLU A 117 3.71 14.97 7.76
C GLU A 117 2.57 15.86 8.29
N SER A 118 1.34 15.33 8.29
CA SER A 118 0.26 15.81 9.16
C SER A 118 0.04 14.75 10.22
N ASN A 119 0.57 15.00 11.42
CA ASN A 119 0.26 14.30 12.66
C ASN A 119 -0.17 12.84 12.45
N PHE A 120 0.81 11.93 12.34
CA PHE A 120 0.63 10.47 12.26
C PHE A 120 -0.39 9.89 13.27
N ILE A 121 -0.63 10.64 14.36
CA ILE A 121 -1.71 10.44 15.34
C ILE A 121 -3.10 10.25 14.67
N TYR A 122 -3.39 10.87 13.53
CA TYR A 122 -4.71 10.76 12.90
C TYR A 122 -4.99 9.38 12.29
N TYR A 123 -3.97 8.68 11.79
CA TYR A 123 -4.15 7.35 11.20
C TYR A 123 -4.22 6.26 12.27
N SER A 124 -3.41 6.36 13.33
CA SER A 124 -3.47 5.42 14.45
C SER A 124 -4.79 5.52 15.20
N THR A 125 -5.34 6.72 15.37
CA THR A 125 -6.63 6.94 16.04
C THR A 125 -7.82 6.37 15.25
N LYS A 126 -7.80 6.36 13.91
CA LYS A 126 -8.83 5.70 13.10
C LYS A 126 -8.81 4.17 13.29
N LEU A 127 -7.62 3.56 13.35
CA LEU A 127 -7.47 2.12 13.57
C LEU A 127 -7.88 1.74 15.01
N LEU A 128 -7.48 2.53 16.01
CA LEU A 128 -7.86 2.38 17.42
C LEU A 128 -9.38 2.50 17.62
N ARG A 129 -10.09 3.30 16.82
CA ARG A 129 -11.56 3.40 16.86
C ARG A 129 -12.28 2.15 16.36
N ALA A 130 -11.67 1.37 15.48
CA ALA A 130 -12.29 0.16 14.91
C ALA A 130 -12.12 -1.08 15.81
N TRP A 131 -11.06 -1.14 16.61
CA TRP A 131 -10.79 -2.25 17.54
C TRP A 131 -11.93 -2.58 18.51
N PRO A 132 -12.57 -1.61 19.20
CA PRO A 132 -13.69 -1.93 20.08
C PRO A 132 -14.89 -2.52 19.32
N LEU A 133 -15.16 -2.09 18.08
CA LEU A 133 -16.22 -2.68 17.26
C LEU A 133 -15.91 -4.13 16.86
N ILE A 134 -14.66 -4.42 16.49
CA ILE A 134 -14.20 -5.78 16.18
C ILE A 134 -14.30 -6.67 17.42
N LEU A 135 -13.88 -6.18 18.60
CA LEU A 135 -13.98 -6.95 19.84
C LEU A 135 -15.44 -7.23 20.22
N VAL A 136 -16.32 -6.23 20.16
CA VAL A 136 -17.75 -6.39 20.47
C VAL A 136 -18.43 -7.39 19.53
N THR A 137 -18.19 -7.27 18.22
CA THR A 137 -18.76 -8.21 17.23
C THR A 137 -18.24 -9.64 17.43
N THR A 138 -16.95 -9.80 17.72
CA THR A 138 -16.36 -11.12 18.03
C THR A 138 -16.99 -11.72 19.29
N PHE A 139 -17.16 -10.93 20.36
CA PHE A 139 -17.82 -11.39 21.58
C PHE A 139 -19.28 -11.81 21.35
N LEU A 140 -20.05 -11.01 20.59
CA LEU A 140 -21.44 -11.32 20.27
C LEU A 140 -21.61 -12.61 19.45
N LEU A 141 -20.65 -12.94 18.58
CA LEU A 141 -20.68 -14.17 17.78
C LEU A 141 -20.13 -15.39 18.55
N CYS A 142 -19.08 -15.21 19.35
CA CYS A 142 -18.42 -16.32 20.04
C CYS A 142 -19.16 -16.76 21.32
N ILE A 143 -19.75 -15.84 22.09
CA ILE A 143 -20.45 -16.18 23.34
C ILE A 143 -21.58 -17.20 23.12
N PRO A 144 -22.51 -17.00 22.16
CA PRO A 144 -23.60 -17.96 21.93
C PRO A 144 -23.09 -19.34 21.54
N PHE A 145 -22.01 -19.39 20.75
CA PHE A 145 -21.40 -20.65 20.31
C PHE A 145 -20.76 -21.41 21.48
N ILE A 146 -20.08 -20.70 22.39
CA ILE A 146 -19.52 -21.26 23.61
C ILE A 146 -20.66 -21.78 24.51
N ILE A 147 -21.71 -20.99 24.74
CA ILE A 147 -22.89 -21.39 25.54
C ILE A 147 -23.54 -22.64 24.94
N TYR A 148 -23.73 -22.68 23.62
CA TYR A 148 -24.29 -23.83 22.91
C TYR A 148 -23.44 -25.10 23.13
N LYS A 149 -22.12 -25.00 23.01
CA LYS A 149 -21.22 -26.15 23.24
C LYS A 149 -21.24 -26.62 24.69
N VAL A 150 -21.28 -25.72 25.66
CA VAL A 150 -21.39 -26.07 27.09
C VAL A 150 -22.72 -26.78 27.37
N LYS A 151 -23.85 -26.25 26.90
CA LYS A 151 -25.17 -26.90 27.04
C LYS A 151 -25.21 -28.29 26.40
N LYS A 152 -24.65 -28.44 25.19
CA LYS A 152 -24.59 -29.73 24.48
C LYS A 152 -23.73 -30.75 25.22
N LYS A 153 -22.62 -30.33 25.84
CA LYS A 153 -21.76 -31.20 26.65
C LYS A 153 -22.46 -31.66 27.93
N ASN A 154 -23.22 -30.78 28.59
CA ASN A 154 -23.95 -31.13 29.81
C ASN A 154 -25.14 -32.07 29.55
N LYS A 155 -25.90 -31.89 28.46
CA LYS A 155 -26.98 -32.85 28.09
C LYS A 155 -26.47 -34.29 27.92
N LYS A 156 -25.26 -34.47 27.35
CA LYS A 156 -24.66 -35.81 27.20
C LYS A 156 -24.25 -36.44 28.53
N LYS A 157 -23.94 -35.65 29.57
CA LYS A 157 -23.64 -36.19 30.90
C LYS A 157 -24.90 -36.64 31.62
N PHE A 158 -25.99 -35.86 31.57
CA PHE A 158 -27.23 -36.19 32.29
C PHE A 158 -28.01 -37.37 31.68
N GLY A 159 -27.97 -37.57 30.36
CA GLY A 159 -28.61 -38.73 29.72
C GLY A 159 -27.96 -40.09 30.02
N LYS A 160 -26.87 -40.13 30.79
CA LYS A 160 -26.15 -41.37 31.15
C LYS A 160 -26.48 -41.91 32.55
N TYR A 161 -27.29 -41.21 33.34
CA TYR A 161 -27.67 -41.58 34.71
C TYR A 161 -29.15 -42.00 34.86
N GLN A 162 -29.85 -42.26 33.75
CA GLN A 162 -31.25 -42.72 33.74
C GLN A 162 -31.44 -44.14 33.17
N LEU A 163 -30.40 -44.97 33.21
CA LEU A 163 -30.42 -46.41 32.93
C LEU A 163 -29.69 -47.11 34.08
#